data_AF-A0A8T6LCT1-F1
#
_entry.id   AF-A0A8T6LCT1-F1
#
_cell.length_a   1.000
_cell.length_b   1.000
_cell.length_c   1.000
_cell.angle_alpha   90.00
_cell.angle_beta   90.00
_cell.angle_gamma   90.00
#
_symmetry.space_group_name_H-M   'P 1'
#
loop_
_entity.id
_entity.type
_entity.pdbx_description
1 polymer ?
#
loop_
_entity_poly.entity_id
_entity_poly.type
_entity_poly.pdbx_seq_one_letter_code
_entity_poly.pdbx_strand_id
1 'polypeptide(L)' 'MAGRAHKESAERVSRCVTALLREQPFFGSLALRLPIRADAGRETLASDGREIRYAPDWVAETDAHVVETAIARV' A
#
# COMPACT_ATOMS: atom_id res chain seq x y z
N MET A 1 10.79 -14.59 -12.13
CA MET A 1 9.64 -14.77 -11.21
C MET A 1 9.34 -13.52 -10.39
N ALA A 2 10.34 -12.86 -9.77
CA ALA A 2 10.15 -11.67 -8.92
C ALA A 2 9.36 -10.50 -9.56
N GLY A 3 9.56 -10.21 -10.85
CA GLY A 3 8.87 -9.11 -11.53
C GLY A 3 7.34 -9.24 -11.63
N ARG A 4 6.79 -10.47 -11.60
CA ARG A 4 5.33 -10.70 -11.62
C ARG A 4 4.70 -10.46 -10.26
N ALA A 5 5.35 -10.97 -9.20
CA ALA A 5 4.91 -10.76 -7.81
C ALA A 5 4.88 -9.27 -7.45
N HIS A 6 5.88 -8.49 -7.88
CA HIS A 6 5.92 -7.05 -7.62
C HIS A 6 4.73 -6.28 -8.23
N LYS A 7 4.29 -6.70 -9.43
CA LYS A 7 3.13 -6.11 -10.11
C LYS A 7 1.83 -6.41 -9.37
N GLU A 8 1.68 -7.65 -8.89
CA GLU A 8 0.53 -8.08 -8.09
C GLU A 8 0.45 -7.35 -6.75
N SER A 9 1.59 -7.16 -6.07
CA SER A 9 1.66 -6.37 -4.84
C SER A 9 1.26 -4.90 -5.07
N ALA A 10 1.66 -4.29 -6.19
CA ALA A 10 1.24 -2.92 -6.54
C ALA A 10 -0.28 -2.80 -6.71
N GLU A 11 -0.90 -3.75 -7.42
CA GLU A 11 -2.35 -3.82 -7.60
C GLU A 11 -3.08 -4.05 -6.27
N ARG A 12 -2.47 -4.80 -5.35
CA ARG A 12 -3.00 -5.04 -4.01
C ARG A 12 -3.00 -3.76 -3.17
N VAL A 13 -1.89 -3.00 -3.14
CA VAL A 13 -1.83 -1.67 -2.49
C VAL A 13 -2.86 -0.71 -3.08
N SER A 14 -2.98 -0.65 -4.42
CA SER A 14 -3.95 0.23 -5.09
C SER A 14 -5.41 -0.10 -4.71
N ARG A 15 -5.73 -1.39 -4.51
CA ARG A 15 -7.05 -1.81 -4.03
C ARG A 15 -7.30 -1.37 -2.60
N CYS A 16 -6.31 -1.48 -1.72
CA CYS A 16 -6.42 -1.00 -0.33
C CYS A 16 -6.65 0.52 -0.28
N VAL A 17 -5.93 1.32 -1.10
CA VAL A 17 -6.18 2.77 -1.22
C VAL A 17 -7.62 3.04 -1.67
N THR A 18 -8.14 2.27 -2.62
CA THR A 18 -9.52 2.41 -3.10
C THR A 18 -10.53 2.04 -2.00
N ALA A 19 -10.27 0.98 -1.23
CA ALA A 19 -11.12 0.56 -0.13
C ALA A 19 -11.19 1.62 0.98
N LEU A 20 -10.06 2.27 1.29
CA LEU A 20 -10.00 3.37 2.26
C LEU A 20 -10.92 4.54 1.91
N LEU A 21 -11.20 4.81 0.62
CA LEU A 21 -12.15 5.85 0.23
C LEU A 21 -13.56 5.60 0.79
N ARG A 22 -13.94 4.33 0.99
CA ARG A 22 -15.23 3.93 1.53
C ARG A 22 -15.19 3.74 3.05
N GLU A 23 -14.19 3.01 3.54
CA GLU A 23 -14.12 2.61 4.95
C GLU A 23 -13.55 3.71 5.86
N GLN A 24 -12.60 4.51 5.34
CA GLN A 24 -11.90 5.55 6.10
C GLN A 24 -11.64 6.79 5.23
N PRO A 25 -12.68 7.56 4.87
CA PRO A 25 -12.62 8.56 3.80
C PRO A 25 -11.53 9.62 3.95
N PHE A 26 -11.21 10.02 5.19
CA PHE A 26 -10.13 10.96 5.46
C PHE A 26 -8.78 10.42 4.98
N PHE A 27 -8.36 9.25 5.45
CA PHE A 27 -7.10 8.62 5.04
C PHE A 27 -7.11 8.20 3.57
N GLY A 28 -8.25 7.71 3.08
CA GLY A 28 -8.44 7.40 1.67
C GLY A 28 -8.17 8.62 0.78
N SER A 29 -8.66 9.80 1.16
CA SER A 29 -8.44 11.05 0.41
C SER A 29 -6.98 11.51 0.43
N LEU A 30 -6.26 11.31 1.54
CA LEU A 30 -4.84 11.64 1.66
C LEU A 30 -3.95 10.69 0.85
N ALA A 31 -4.31 9.41 0.81
CA ALA A 31 -3.59 8.40 0.04
C ALA A 31 -3.92 8.47 -1.47
N LEU A 32 -5.05 9.08 -1.83
CA LEU A 32 -5.51 9.17 -3.21
C LEU A 32 -4.47 9.93 -4.05
N ARG A 33 -3.98 9.26 -5.11
CA ARG A 33 -2.97 9.77 -6.06
C ARG A 33 -1.53 9.82 -5.55
N LEU A 34 -1.24 9.34 -4.33
CA LEU A 34 0.16 9.16 -3.94
C LEU A 34 0.81 8.10 -4.86
N PRO A 35 2.01 8.37 -5.40
CA PRO A 35 2.77 7.37 -6.14
C PRO A 35 3.02 6.14 -5.27
N ILE A 36 2.75 4.95 -5.81
CA ILE A 36 3.01 3.67 -5.14
C ILE A 36 4.35 3.14 -5.66
N ARG A 37 5.32 2.96 -4.75
CA ARG A 37 6.69 2.55 -5.07
C ARG A 37 7.08 1.31 -4.29
N ALA A 38 7.44 0.25 -5.01
CA ALA A 38 8.07 -0.92 -4.42
C ALA A 38 9.45 -0.53 -3.86
N ASP A 39 9.73 -0.98 -2.64
CA ASP A 39 11.00 -0.79 -1.95
C ASP A 39 11.34 -2.06 -1.18
N ALA A 40 12.12 -2.94 -1.82
CA ALA A 40 12.53 -4.22 -1.25
C ALA A 40 13.51 -4.09 -0.06
N GLY A 41 14.04 -2.88 0.19
CA GLY A 41 14.87 -2.61 1.36
C GLY A 41 14.05 -2.33 2.64
N ARG A 42 12.72 -2.23 2.53
CA ARG A 42 11.82 -2.03 3.68
C ARG A 42 11.31 -3.36 4.20
N GLU A 43 10.94 -3.35 5.47
CA GLU A 43 10.33 -4.49 6.13
C GLU A 43 8.81 -4.55 5.89
N THR A 44 8.17 -3.39 5.71
CA THR A 44 6.71 -3.23 5.64
C THR A 44 6.31 -2.12 4.66
N LEU A 45 5.14 -1.50 4.87
CA LEU A 45 4.63 -0.35 4.13
C LEU A 45 4.66 0.92 5.00
N ALA A 46 4.91 2.06 4.37
CA ALA A 46 4.70 3.38 4.97
C ALA A 46 4.35 4.44 3.92
N SER A 47 3.74 5.54 4.36
CA SER A 47 3.56 6.76 3.58
C SER A 47 4.28 7.91 4.27
N ASP A 48 4.89 8.81 3.50
CA ASP A 48 5.44 10.09 3.97
C ASP A 48 4.55 11.29 3.59
N GLY A 49 3.33 11.02 3.13
CA GLY A 49 2.40 12.01 2.60
C GLY A 49 2.73 12.50 1.18
N ARG A 50 3.81 12.02 0.57
CA ARG A 50 4.19 12.30 -0.82
C ARG A 50 4.19 11.06 -1.68
N GLU A 51 4.49 9.90 -1.11
CA GLU A 51 4.42 8.60 -1.76
C GLU A 51 4.14 7.47 -0.76
N ILE A 52 3.69 6.33 -1.29
CA ILE A 52 3.54 5.09 -0.53
C ILE A 52 4.69 4.17 -0.93
N ARG A 53 5.56 3.84 0.02
CA ARG A 53 6.63 2.85 -0.16
C ARG A 53 6.27 1.54 0.53
N TYR A 54 6.48 0.42 -0.15
CA TYR A 54 6.13 -0.88 0.39
C TYR A 54 7.12 -1.98 0.05
N ALA A 55 7.34 -2.88 0.99
CA ALA A 55 8.03 -4.14 0.78
C ALA A 55 7.13 -5.10 -0.05
N PRO A 56 7.54 -5.51 -1.27
CA PRO A 56 6.69 -6.31 -2.15
C PRO A 56 6.28 -7.66 -1.57
N ASP A 57 7.22 -8.34 -0.93
CA ASP A 57 7.01 -9.68 -0.35
C ASP A 57 6.08 -9.61 0.86
N TRP A 58 6.28 -8.62 1.73
CA TRP A 58 5.37 -8.36 2.85
C TRP A 58 3.95 -8.11 2.37
N VAL A 59 3.74 -7.26 1.36
CA VAL A 59 2.39 -7.00 0.81
C VAL A 59 1.76 -8.24 0.18
N ALA A 60 2.56 -9.12 -0.44
CA ALA A 60 2.06 -10.34 -1.07
C ALA A 60 1.48 -11.31 -0.04
N GLU A 61 2.11 -11.40 1.14
CA GLU A 61 1.75 -12.33 2.21
C GLU A 61 0.81 -11.73 3.26
N THR A 62 0.68 -10.40 3.30
CA THR A 62 -0.10 -9.70 4.32
C THR A 62 -1.57 -9.55 3.93
N ASP A 63 -2.47 -9.76 4.90
CA ASP A 63 -3.90 -9.54 4.76
C ASP A 63 -4.24 -8.10 4.38
N ALA A 64 -5.24 -7.92 3.50
CA ALA A 64 -5.62 -6.61 2.98
C ALA A 64 -5.95 -5.59 4.09
N HIS A 65 -6.61 -6.04 5.17
CA HIS A 65 -6.96 -5.17 6.29
C HIS A 65 -5.72 -4.60 7.02
N VAL A 66 -4.65 -5.39 7.11
CA VAL A 66 -3.38 -4.94 7.73
C VAL A 66 -2.69 -3.94 6.79
N VAL A 67 -2.72 -4.17 5.48
CA VAL A 67 -2.20 -3.22 4.48
C VAL A 67 -2.98 -1.89 4.53
N GLU A 68 -4.30 -1.93 4.59
CA GLU A 68 -5.16 -0.74 4.76
C GLU A 68 -4.81 0.03 6.03
N THR A 69 -4.67 -0.68 7.15
CA THR A 69 -4.28 -0.09 8.44
C THR A 69 -2.90 0.55 8.35
N ALA A 70 -1.94 -0.09 7.68
CA ALA A 70 -0.59 0.45 7.50
C ALA A 70 -0.58 1.74 6.66
N ILE A 71 -1.51 1.89 5.71
CA ILE A 71 -1.67 3.14 4.93
C ILE A 71 -2.35 4.23 5.78
N ALA A 72 -3.35 3.85 6.60
CA ALA A 72 -4.14 4.78 7.40
C ALA A 72 -3.45 5.23 8.71
N ARG A 73 -2.32 4.63 9.08
CA ARG A 73 -1.56 4.96 10.28
C ARG A 73 -0.56 6.09 9.98
N VAL A 74 -1.04 7.33 10.08
CA VAL A 74 -0.22 8.54 10.17
C VAL A 74 0.23 8.81 11.60
#